data_AF-A0A1D6PXR2-F1
#
_entry.id   AF-A0A1D6PXR2-F1
#
_cell.length_a   1.000
_cell.length_b   1.000
_cell.length_c   1.000
_cell.angle_alpha   90.00
_cell.angle_beta   90.00
_cell.angle_gamma   90.00
#
_symmetry.space_group_name_H-M   'P 1'
#
loop_
_entity.id
_entity.type
_entity.pdbx_description
1 polymer ?
#
loop_
_entity_poly.entity_id
_entity_poly.type
_entity_poly.pdbx_seq_one_letter_code
_entity_poly.pdbx_strand_id
1 'polypeptide(L)'
;MAGMIPLPYNKFDWQGDLPLGYHQKDLVIYEMHLRGFTKHNSSKTKHPGTYIGAVSKLDHLKELGVNCIELMPCHEFNELEYFSSSSKMNFWGYSTINFFSPMARYSSSGIRDSGCGAINEFKAFVREAHKRGIEVIMDVVFNHTAEGNEKGPILSFRGIDNSTYYMLAPKGEFYNYSGCGNTFNCNHPVVREFIVDCLRYWVTEMHVDGFRFDLASILTRGCSLWDPVNVYGSPMEGDMITTGTPLVAPPLIDMISNDPILGNVKLIAEAWDAGGLYQVGQFPHWNVWSEWNGKANT
;
A
#
# COMPACT_ATOMS: atom_id res chain seq x y z
N MET A 1 -10.19 -16.15 -2.38
CA MET A 1 -9.69 -14.86 -2.91
C MET A 1 -8.31 -15.13 -3.47
N ALA A 2 -8.18 -15.21 -4.80
CA ALA A 2 -6.90 -15.22 -5.46
C ALA A 2 -6.93 -14.01 -6.39
N GLY A 3 -6.21 -12.96 -6.01
CA GLY A 3 -5.95 -11.85 -6.93
C GLY A 3 -5.03 -12.35 -8.05
N MET A 4 -5.28 -11.91 -9.28
CA MET A 4 -4.45 -12.28 -10.42
C MET A 4 -3.29 -11.27 -10.56
N ILE A 5 -2.11 -11.79 -10.89
CA ILE A 5 -0.97 -11.00 -11.35
C ILE A 5 -1.00 -11.02 -12.89
N PRO A 6 -0.77 -9.91 -13.60
CA PRO A 6 -0.78 -9.85 -15.06
C PRO A 6 0.11 -10.94 -15.68
N LEU A 7 -0.44 -11.69 -16.64
CA LEU A 7 0.33 -12.64 -17.44
C LEU A 7 0.97 -11.92 -18.64
N PRO A 8 2.18 -12.30 -19.07
CA PRO A 8 2.97 -11.58 -20.09
C PRO A 8 2.33 -11.49 -21.49
N TYR A 9 1.22 -12.19 -21.74
CA TYR A 9 0.52 -12.25 -23.03
C TYR A 9 -0.67 -11.27 -23.13
N ASN A 10 -1.10 -10.68 -22.01
CA ASN A 10 -2.26 -9.78 -21.98
C ASN A 10 -1.77 -8.32 -22.01
N LYS A 11 -1.50 -7.81 -23.20
CA LYS A 11 -0.96 -6.46 -23.37
C LYS A 11 -2.08 -5.42 -23.32
N PHE A 12 -2.14 -4.67 -22.23
CA PHE A 12 -2.93 -3.44 -22.17
C PHE A 12 -2.33 -2.39 -23.11
N ASP A 13 -3.16 -1.74 -23.93
CA ASP A 13 -2.72 -0.67 -24.83
C ASP A 13 -2.63 0.65 -24.06
N TRP A 14 -1.42 1.04 -23.65
CA TRP A 14 -1.15 2.29 -22.97
C TRP A 14 -1.28 3.54 -23.86
N GLN A 15 -1.37 3.39 -25.18
CA GLN A 15 -1.51 4.52 -26.12
C GLN A 15 -0.37 5.55 -25.99
N GLY A 16 0.84 5.09 -25.65
CA GLY A 16 2.02 5.94 -25.46
C GLY A 16 2.06 6.68 -24.13
N ASP A 17 1.22 6.30 -23.17
CA ASP A 17 1.24 6.84 -21.80
C ASP A 17 2.62 6.67 -21.13
N LEU A 18 3.05 7.72 -20.43
CA LEU A 18 4.26 7.77 -19.63
C LEU A 18 3.95 8.53 -18.32
N PRO A 19 4.61 8.19 -17.20
CA PRO A 19 4.51 8.96 -15.96
C PRO A 19 4.78 10.46 -16.19
N LEU A 20 4.04 11.33 -15.50
CA LEU A 20 4.04 12.77 -15.80
C LEU A 20 5.29 13.49 -15.27
N GLY A 21 5.83 13.06 -14.13
CA GLY A 21 7.09 13.56 -13.58
C GLY A 21 7.05 15.03 -13.15
N TYR A 22 5.91 15.53 -12.64
CA TYR A 22 5.85 16.88 -12.07
C TYR A 22 6.79 16.99 -10.86
N HIS A 23 7.36 18.17 -10.66
CA HIS A 23 8.11 18.45 -9.44
C HIS A 23 7.16 18.45 -8.24
N GLN A 24 7.56 17.80 -7.15
CA GLN A 24 6.70 17.59 -5.99
C GLN A 24 6.17 18.90 -5.37
N LYS A 25 6.96 19.98 -5.42
CA LYS A 25 6.56 21.31 -4.94
C LYS A 25 5.38 21.94 -5.71
N ASP A 26 5.12 21.46 -6.92
CA ASP A 26 4.07 21.99 -7.81
C ASP A 26 2.78 21.15 -7.71
N LEU A 27 2.74 20.13 -6.84
CA LEU A 27 1.57 19.28 -6.67
C LEU A 27 0.49 19.91 -5.79
N VAL A 28 -0.76 19.73 -6.22
CA VAL A 28 -1.98 19.90 -5.45
C VAL A 28 -2.67 18.54 -5.42
N ILE A 29 -2.55 17.86 -4.27
CA ILE A 29 -2.98 16.48 -4.08
C ILE A 29 -4.44 16.44 -3.63
N TYR A 30 -5.25 15.59 -4.27
CA TYR A 30 -6.63 15.30 -3.87
C TYR A 30 -6.72 13.85 -3.36
N GLU A 31 -6.83 13.68 -2.04
CA GLU A 31 -7.09 12.38 -1.43
C GLU A 31 -8.52 11.94 -1.78
N MET A 32 -8.67 10.74 -2.34
CA MET A 32 -9.99 10.20 -2.66
C MET A 32 -10.13 8.71 -2.42
N HIS A 33 -11.31 8.36 -1.91
CA HIS A 33 -11.79 7.00 -1.92
C HIS A 33 -12.40 6.66 -3.29
N LEU A 34 -11.86 5.64 -3.98
CA LEU A 34 -12.31 5.27 -5.33
C LEU A 34 -13.81 4.98 -5.41
N ARG A 35 -14.33 4.10 -4.53
CA ARG A 35 -15.78 3.83 -4.45
C ARG A 35 -16.59 5.08 -4.10
N GLY A 36 -16.23 5.78 -3.03
CA GLY A 36 -16.93 6.96 -2.53
C GLY A 36 -17.10 8.07 -3.58
N PHE A 37 -16.08 8.29 -4.42
CA PHE A 37 -16.06 9.36 -5.40
C PHE A 37 -17.25 9.35 -6.37
N THR A 38 -17.76 8.18 -6.73
CA THR A 38 -18.88 8.08 -7.69
C THR A 38 -20.04 7.22 -7.25
N LYS A 39 -20.06 6.70 -6.00
CA LYS A 39 -21.09 5.77 -5.54
C LYS A 39 -22.49 6.38 -5.46
N HIS A 40 -22.60 7.66 -5.09
CA HIS A 40 -23.89 8.32 -4.89
C HIS A 40 -24.64 8.55 -6.22
N ASN A 41 -25.97 8.43 -6.23
CA ASN A 41 -26.78 8.55 -7.44
C ASN A 41 -26.61 9.89 -8.18
N SER A 42 -26.26 10.97 -7.45
CA SER A 42 -25.98 12.28 -8.05
C SER A 42 -24.75 12.30 -8.95
N SER A 43 -23.86 11.29 -8.87
CA SER A 43 -22.71 11.16 -9.76
C SER A 43 -23.15 10.95 -11.22
N LYS A 44 -24.33 10.35 -11.45
CA LYS A 44 -24.87 10.03 -12.78
C LYS A 44 -23.89 9.24 -13.68
N THR A 45 -23.00 8.44 -13.09
CA THR A 45 -22.13 7.54 -13.85
C THR A 45 -22.81 6.21 -14.14
N LYS A 46 -22.43 5.54 -15.24
CA LYS A 46 -22.92 4.21 -15.60
C LYS A 46 -22.43 3.11 -14.66
N HIS A 47 -21.28 3.33 -14.01
CA HIS A 47 -20.64 2.35 -13.12
C HIS A 47 -20.30 2.99 -11.76
N PRO A 48 -21.29 3.20 -10.86
CA PRO A 48 -21.07 3.92 -9.61
C PRO A 48 -20.11 3.20 -8.66
N GLY A 49 -19.04 3.90 -8.27
CA GLY A 49 -18.04 3.44 -7.31
C GLY A 49 -17.04 2.42 -7.87
N THR A 50 -16.73 2.52 -9.16
CA THR A 50 -15.73 1.69 -9.86
C THR A 50 -14.64 2.56 -10.49
N TYR A 51 -13.55 1.94 -10.96
CA TYR A 51 -12.46 2.63 -11.68
C TYR A 51 -12.99 3.39 -12.91
N ILE A 52 -13.75 2.73 -13.79
CA ILE A 52 -14.35 3.39 -14.97
C ILE A 52 -15.40 4.43 -14.57
N GLY A 53 -16.11 4.21 -13.47
CA GLY A 53 -16.96 5.23 -12.85
C GLY A 53 -16.19 6.50 -12.53
N ALA A 54 -15.04 6.36 -11.86
CA ALA A 54 -14.15 7.47 -11.52
C ALA A 54 -13.56 8.15 -12.76
N VAL A 55 -13.16 7.40 -13.79
CA VAL A 55 -12.70 7.95 -15.09
C VAL A 55 -13.70 8.96 -15.66
N SER A 56 -15.01 8.65 -15.60
CA SER A 56 -16.06 9.54 -16.11
C SER A 56 -16.19 10.89 -15.39
N LYS A 57 -15.43 11.10 -14.31
CA LYS A 57 -15.42 12.31 -13.48
C LYS A 57 -14.05 12.96 -13.33
N LEU A 58 -13.01 12.46 -14.00
CA LEU A 58 -11.68 13.08 -13.91
C LEU A 58 -11.63 14.50 -14.48
N ASP A 59 -12.50 14.85 -15.45
CA ASP A 59 -12.59 16.22 -15.96
C ASP A 59 -12.97 17.22 -14.85
N HIS A 60 -13.78 16.82 -13.88
CA HIS A 60 -14.12 17.66 -12.73
C HIS A 60 -12.88 17.98 -11.87
N LEU A 61 -11.99 17.01 -11.65
CA LEU A 61 -10.76 17.22 -10.87
C LEU A 61 -9.78 18.12 -11.63
N LYS A 62 -9.71 17.97 -12.95
CA LYS A 62 -8.93 18.86 -13.81
C LYS A 62 -9.45 20.30 -13.75
N GLU A 63 -10.78 20.49 -13.84
CA GLU A 63 -11.42 21.80 -13.71
C GLU A 63 -11.23 22.42 -12.32
N LEU A 64 -11.17 21.60 -11.27
CA LEU A 64 -10.86 22.03 -9.91
C LEU A 64 -9.42 22.54 -9.77
N GLY A 65 -8.52 22.15 -10.68
CA GLY A 65 -7.10 22.53 -10.68
C GLY A 65 -6.19 21.55 -9.95
N VAL A 66 -6.69 20.35 -9.62
CA VAL A 66 -5.90 19.25 -9.05
C VAL A 66 -5.02 18.64 -10.14
N ASN A 67 -3.75 18.37 -9.82
CA ASN A 67 -2.79 17.70 -10.72
C ASN A 67 -2.24 16.39 -10.13
N CYS A 68 -2.72 15.96 -8.97
CA CYS A 68 -2.36 14.67 -8.38
C CYS A 68 -3.54 14.11 -7.58
N ILE A 69 -3.84 12.83 -7.76
CA ILE A 69 -4.81 12.08 -6.98
C ILE A 69 -4.06 11.14 -6.04
N GLU A 70 -4.36 11.18 -4.75
CA GLU A 70 -3.95 10.16 -3.79
C GLU A 70 -5.13 9.20 -3.57
N LEU A 71 -5.01 7.98 -4.08
CA LEU A 71 -6.02 6.95 -3.89
C LEU A 71 -5.86 6.31 -2.51
N MET A 72 -6.93 6.31 -1.72
CA MET A 72 -7.05 5.39 -0.57
C MET A 72 -6.79 3.93 -1.01
N PRO A 73 -6.48 2.99 -0.09
CA PRO A 73 -5.96 1.67 -0.43
C PRO A 73 -6.71 0.96 -1.56
N CYS A 74 -5.99 0.68 -2.65
CA CYS A 74 -6.51 0.01 -3.85
C CYS A 74 -5.94 -1.41 -4.05
N HIS A 75 -5.08 -1.89 -3.15
CA HIS A 75 -4.74 -3.32 -3.07
C HIS A 75 -5.99 -4.14 -2.70
N GLU A 76 -6.03 -5.43 -3.02
CA GLU A 76 -7.15 -6.29 -2.64
C GLU A 76 -7.27 -6.39 -1.11
N PHE A 77 -8.44 -6.06 -0.59
CA PHE A 77 -8.82 -6.20 0.82
C PHE A 77 -10.20 -6.88 0.92
N ASN A 78 -10.67 -7.23 2.12
CA ASN A 78 -12.04 -7.75 2.32
C ASN A 78 -12.94 -6.72 3.01
N GLU A 79 -13.89 -6.16 2.25
CA GLU A 79 -14.82 -5.15 2.76
C GLU A 79 -15.81 -5.71 3.80
N LEU A 80 -15.95 -7.04 3.87
CA LEU A 80 -16.85 -7.76 4.78
C LEU A 80 -16.14 -8.30 6.02
N GLU A 81 -14.88 -7.96 6.27
CA GLU A 81 -14.14 -8.53 7.42
C GLU A 81 -14.80 -8.21 8.79
N TYR A 82 -15.56 -7.11 8.88
CA TYR A 82 -16.32 -6.71 10.08
C TYR A 82 -17.82 -7.04 10.00
N PHE A 83 -18.24 -7.73 8.93
CA PHE A 83 -19.63 -8.05 8.65
C PHE A 83 -20.07 -9.29 9.43
N SER A 84 -20.17 -9.18 10.75
CA SER A 84 -20.72 -10.24 11.61
C SER A 84 -22.09 -9.83 12.16
N SER A 85 -22.14 -8.86 13.08
CA SER A 85 -23.34 -8.43 13.81
C SER A 85 -23.70 -6.96 13.60
N SER A 86 -22.78 -6.18 13.04
CA SER A 86 -23.01 -4.80 12.65
C SER A 86 -23.05 -4.71 11.14
N SER A 87 -23.90 -3.85 10.58
CA SER A 87 -23.89 -3.51 9.15
C SER A 87 -22.64 -2.72 8.74
N LYS A 88 -21.56 -2.76 9.55
CA LYS A 88 -20.30 -2.09 9.28
C LYS A 88 -19.50 -2.92 8.28
N MET A 89 -18.82 -2.19 7.41
CA MET A 89 -17.91 -2.73 6.40
C MET A 89 -16.55 -2.08 6.61
N ASN A 90 -15.48 -2.79 6.25
CA ASN A 90 -14.23 -2.09 5.98
C ASN A 90 -14.43 -1.34 4.66
N PHE A 91 -14.76 -0.06 4.75
CA PHE A 91 -14.97 0.78 3.57
C PHE A 91 -13.62 1.21 2.99
N TRP A 92 -12.75 1.75 3.84
CA TRP A 92 -11.48 2.40 3.45
C TRP A 92 -10.43 1.44 2.89
N GLY A 93 -10.35 0.21 3.38
CA GLY A 93 -9.46 -0.81 2.83
C GLY A 93 -8.07 -0.92 3.46
N TYR A 94 -7.82 -0.27 4.60
CA TYR A 94 -6.58 -0.44 5.40
C TYR A 94 -6.52 -1.80 6.12
N SER A 95 -6.57 -2.88 5.34
CA SER A 95 -6.50 -4.28 5.77
C SER A 95 -6.22 -5.13 4.52
N THR A 96 -4.99 -5.06 4.00
CA THR A 96 -4.62 -5.66 2.71
C THR A 96 -4.51 -7.18 2.78
N ILE A 97 -5.07 -7.88 1.79
CA ILE A 97 -4.97 -9.33 1.58
C ILE A 97 -3.89 -9.66 0.55
N ASN A 98 -3.86 -8.93 -0.57
CA ASN A 98 -2.87 -9.14 -1.63
C ASN A 98 -2.38 -7.80 -2.18
N PHE A 99 -1.06 -7.61 -2.15
CA PHE A 99 -0.39 -6.35 -2.48
C PHE A 99 -0.18 -6.14 -3.99
N PHE A 100 -0.25 -7.18 -4.81
CA PHE A 100 0.00 -7.10 -6.26
C PHE A 100 -1.29 -7.01 -7.08
N SER A 101 -2.45 -7.19 -6.46
CA SER A 101 -3.74 -7.21 -7.14
C SER A 101 -4.54 -5.96 -6.81
N PRO A 102 -5.08 -5.25 -7.83
CA PRO A 102 -6.05 -4.19 -7.58
C PRO A 102 -7.32 -4.76 -6.99
N MET A 103 -8.01 -3.97 -6.17
CA MET A 103 -9.26 -4.31 -5.52
C MET A 103 -10.32 -4.69 -6.56
N ALA A 104 -10.68 -5.97 -6.60
CA ALA A 104 -11.52 -6.53 -7.65
C ALA A 104 -12.95 -6.00 -7.59
N ARG A 105 -13.46 -5.69 -6.39
CA ARG A 105 -14.83 -5.15 -6.20
C ARG A 105 -14.95 -3.66 -6.54
N TYR A 106 -13.85 -3.03 -6.94
CA TYR A 106 -13.84 -1.72 -7.59
C TYR A 106 -13.87 -1.81 -9.13
N SER A 107 -13.86 -3.02 -9.70
CA SER A 107 -14.07 -3.22 -11.14
C SER A 107 -15.54 -3.13 -11.52
N SER A 108 -15.86 -2.55 -12.67
CA SER A 108 -17.20 -2.57 -13.24
C SER A 108 -17.61 -3.95 -13.76
N SER A 109 -16.64 -4.81 -14.12
CA SER A 109 -16.87 -6.23 -14.46
C SER A 109 -17.16 -7.12 -13.24
N GLY A 110 -16.99 -6.59 -12.03
CA GLY A 110 -17.07 -7.35 -10.78
C GLY A 110 -15.97 -8.40 -10.67
N ILE A 111 -16.25 -9.49 -9.93
CA ILE A 111 -15.27 -10.56 -9.64
C ILE A 111 -15.32 -11.74 -10.62
N ARG A 112 -16.09 -11.64 -11.71
CA ARG A 112 -16.41 -12.79 -12.58
C ARG A 112 -15.28 -13.20 -13.52
N ASP A 113 -14.30 -12.32 -13.73
CA ASP A 113 -13.18 -12.50 -14.66
C ASP A 113 -11.84 -12.76 -13.94
N SER A 114 -11.91 -13.26 -12.70
CA SER A 114 -10.74 -13.56 -11.87
C SER A 114 -9.83 -12.34 -11.64
N GLY A 115 -10.36 -11.11 -11.73
CA GLY A 115 -9.62 -9.87 -11.48
C GLY A 115 -8.97 -9.26 -12.72
N CYS A 116 -9.08 -9.89 -13.89
CA CYS A 116 -8.55 -9.34 -15.14
C CYS A 116 -9.13 -7.95 -15.46
N GLY A 117 -10.43 -7.77 -15.23
CA GLY A 117 -11.10 -6.49 -15.47
C GLY A 117 -10.60 -5.41 -14.51
N ALA A 118 -10.36 -5.75 -13.24
CA ALA A 118 -9.81 -4.81 -12.27
C ALA A 118 -8.43 -4.28 -12.68
N ILE A 119 -7.56 -5.15 -13.19
CA ILE A 119 -6.24 -4.77 -13.72
C ILE A 119 -6.39 -3.79 -14.89
N ASN A 120 -7.18 -4.16 -15.91
CA ASN A 120 -7.35 -3.32 -17.09
C ASN A 120 -8.05 -2.00 -16.79
N GLU A 121 -9.04 -2.01 -15.89
CA GLU A 121 -9.73 -0.79 -15.48
C GLU A 121 -8.85 0.13 -14.62
N PHE A 122 -7.98 -0.42 -13.76
CA PHE A 122 -6.99 0.37 -13.04
C PHE A 122 -6.00 1.03 -14.01
N LYS A 123 -5.42 0.26 -14.95
CA LYS A 123 -4.54 0.81 -15.99
C LYS A 123 -5.24 1.89 -16.82
N ALA A 124 -6.52 1.67 -17.17
CA ALA A 124 -7.33 2.67 -17.86
C ALA A 124 -7.56 3.93 -17.00
N PHE A 125 -7.76 3.79 -15.69
CA PHE A 125 -7.87 4.93 -14.78
C PHE A 125 -6.61 5.77 -14.78
N VAL A 126 -5.44 5.15 -14.61
CA VAL A 126 -4.14 5.84 -14.61
C VAL A 126 -3.91 6.55 -15.95
N ARG A 127 -4.05 5.84 -17.07
CA ARG A 127 -3.91 6.43 -18.42
C ARG A 127 -4.82 7.65 -18.63
N GLU A 128 -6.07 7.57 -18.19
CA GLU A 128 -7.03 8.67 -18.35
C GLU A 128 -6.78 9.84 -17.39
N ALA A 129 -6.19 9.60 -16.22
CA ALA A 129 -5.68 10.64 -15.33
C ALA A 129 -4.46 11.35 -15.95
N HIS A 130 -3.51 10.59 -16.48
CA HIS A 130 -2.32 11.13 -17.14
C HIS A 130 -2.66 12.00 -18.36
N LYS A 131 -3.60 11.57 -19.21
CA LYS A 131 -4.12 12.39 -20.33
C LYS A 131 -4.68 13.74 -19.88
N ARG A 132 -5.08 13.85 -18.62
CA ARG A 132 -5.61 15.08 -18.01
C ARG A 132 -4.56 15.90 -17.27
N GLY A 133 -3.31 15.43 -17.22
CA GLY A 133 -2.24 16.04 -16.45
C GLY A 133 -2.40 15.81 -14.95
N ILE A 134 -2.92 14.65 -14.56
CA ILE A 134 -3.16 14.27 -13.16
C ILE A 134 -2.32 13.03 -12.85
N GLU A 135 -1.36 13.17 -11.93
CA GLU A 135 -0.59 12.04 -11.39
C GLU A 135 -1.44 11.17 -10.45
N VAL A 136 -1.06 9.91 -10.30
CA VAL A 136 -1.71 8.94 -9.41
C VAL A 136 -0.72 8.45 -8.36
N ILE A 137 -1.00 8.77 -7.10
CA ILE A 137 -0.34 8.24 -5.91
C ILE A 137 -1.23 7.17 -5.28
N MET A 138 -0.64 6.07 -4.85
CA MET A 138 -1.34 5.02 -4.11
C MET A 138 -1.02 5.07 -2.62
N ASP A 139 -2.06 5.05 -1.79
CA ASP A 139 -1.92 4.71 -0.37
C ASP A 139 -1.63 3.20 -0.21
N VAL A 140 -0.50 2.88 0.43
CA VAL A 140 0.02 1.52 0.58
C VAL A 140 0.22 1.16 2.06
N VAL A 141 -0.32 -0.01 2.42
CA VAL A 141 -0.42 -0.47 3.83
C VAL A 141 0.50 -1.65 4.07
N PHE A 142 1.82 -1.42 4.00
CA PHE A 142 2.83 -2.47 4.22
C PHE A 142 3.08 -2.79 5.69
N ASN A 143 2.48 -2.03 6.60
CA ASN A 143 2.77 -2.14 8.03
C ASN A 143 2.03 -3.30 8.73
N HIS A 144 0.91 -3.78 8.16
CA HIS A 144 0.14 -4.93 8.64
C HIS A 144 -0.67 -5.59 7.51
N THR A 145 -1.34 -6.70 7.80
CA THR A 145 -2.20 -7.41 6.83
C THR A 145 -3.58 -7.76 7.41
N ALA A 146 -4.51 -8.15 6.53
CA ALA A 146 -5.83 -8.65 6.87
C ALA A 146 -5.87 -9.98 7.64
N GLU A 147 -4.74 -10.68 7.79
CA GLU A 147 -4.72 -11.94 8.54
C GLU A 147 -4.87 -11.70 10.05
N GLY A 148 -4.75 -10.46 10.53
CA GLY A 148 -4.88 -10.10 11.94
C GLY A 148 -3.89 -10.85 12.83
N ASN A 149 -4.26 -11.11 14.08
CA ASN A 149 -3.45 -11.88 15.02
C ASN A 149 -3.75 -13.40 14.91
N GLU A 150 -3.39 -14.19 15.92
CA GLU A 150 -3.61 -15.64 15.98
C GLU A 150 -5.08 -16.07 15.85
N LYS A 151 -6.03 -15.17 16.11
CA LYS A 151 -7.48 -15.41 15.98
C LYS A 151 -8.03 -15.01 14.62
N GLY A 152 -7.23 -14.33 13.81
CA GLY A 152 -7.61 -13.91 12.46
C GLY A 152 -7.53 -15.05 11.45
N PRO A 153 -8.01 -14.82 10.22
CA PRO A 153 -8.03 -15.85 9.18
C PRO A 153 -6.62 -16.16 8.67
N ILE A 154 -6.43 -17.39 8.17
CA ILE A 154 -5.25 -17.78 7.40
C ILE A 154 -5.63 -17.67 5.92
N LEU A 155 -5.06 -16.67 5.24
CA LEU A 155 -5.36 -16.31 3.86
C LEU A 155 -4.15 -16.47 2.94
N SER A 156 -2.94 -16.16 3.43
CA SER A 156 -1.71 -16.10 2.64
C SER A 156 -0.48 -16.31 3.53
N PHE A 157 0.15 -15.22 4.00
CA PHE A 157 1.50 -15.21 4.57
C PHE A 157 1.67 -16.12 5.78
N ARG A 158 0.69 -16.16 6.69
CA ARG A 158 0.72 -17.03 7.88
C ARG A 158 0.79 -18.50 7.49
N GLY A 159 0.10 -18.89 6.41
CA GLY A 159 0.11 -20.26 5.89
C GLY A 159 1.33 -20.61 5.05
N ILE A 160 2.03 -19.61 4.51
CA ILE A 160 3.26 -19.80 3.73
C ILE A 160 4.47 -19.89 4.68
N ASP A 161 4.72 -18.84 5.45
CA ASP A 161 5.78 -18.79 6.48
C ASP A 161 5.52 -17.64 7.46
N ASN A 162 4.83 -17.95 8.56
CA ASN A 162 4.44 -16.95 9.56
C ASN A 162 5.64 -16.20 10.17
N SER A 163 6.77 -16.89 10.38
CA SER A 163 7.94 -16.33 11.08
C SER A 163 8.77 -15.39 10.20
N THR A 164 8.74 -15.63 8.89
CA THR A 164 9.35 -14.75 7.90
C THR A 164 8.53 -13.46 7.74
N TYR A 165 7.22 -13.58 7.56
CA TYR A 165 6.37 -12.45 7.15
C TYR A 165 5.85 -11.58 8.29
N TYR A 166 5.73 -12.09 9.52
CA TYR A 166 5.23 -11.31 10.65
C TYR A 166 6.27 -11.12 11.74
N MET A 167 6.21 -9.97 12.41
CA MET A 167 7.01 -9.73 13.59
C MET A 167 6.47 -10.53 14.77
N LEU A 168 7.26 -11.48 15.27
CA LEU A 168 6.87 -12.38 16.35
C LEU A 168 7.78 -12.23 17.58
N ALA A 169 7.18 -12.34 18.76
CA ALA A 169 7.89 -12.58 20.01
C ALA A 169 8.36 -14.04 20.09
N PRO A 170 9.28 -14.39 21.01
CA PRO A 170 9.88 -15.73 21.06
C PRO A 170 8.89 -16.89 21.21
N LYS A 171 7.71 -16.69 21.82
CA LYS A 171 6.69 -17.75 21.95
C LYS A 171 5.65 -17.72 20.84
N GLY A 172 5.88 -16.91 19.79
CA GLY A 172 5.01 -16.80 18.63
C GLY A 172 3.89 -15.76 18.75
N GLU A 173 3.90 -14.92 19.79
CA GLU A 173 2.94 -13.81 19.89
C GLU A 173 3.23 -12.75 18.82
N PHE A 174 2.19 -12.21 18.18
CA PHE A 174 2.34 -11.15 17.19
C PHE A 174 2.65 -9.80 17.86
N TYR A 175 3.69 -9.12 17.40
CA TYR A 175 3.85 -7.69 17.69
C TYR A 175 2.72 -6.90 17.02
N ASN A 176 2.21 -5.87 17.70
CA ASN A 176 1.06 -5.09 17.23
C ASN A 176 1.34 -3.59 17.21
N TYR A 177 2.44 -3.18 16.56
CA TYR A 177 2.78 -1.75 16.38
C TYR A 177 1.77 -1.03 15.47
N SER A 178 1.05 -1.76 14.61
CA SER A 178 -0.01 -1.21 13.75
C SER A 178 -1.31 -0.91 14.49
N GLY A 179 -1.57 -1.59 15.61
CA GLY A 179 -2.86 -1.60 16.27
C GLY A 179 -3.90 -2.54 15.62
N CYS A 180 -3.57 -3.20 14.50
CA CYS A 180 -4.48 -4.02 13.69
C CYS A 180 -4.36 -5.54 13.93
N GLY A 181 -3.58 -5.95 14.93
CA GLY A 181 -3.43 -7.34 15.38
C GLY A 181 -2.12 -8.00 14.96
N ASN A 182 -1.47 -7.51 13.90
CA ASN A 182 -0.13 -7.96 13.50
C ASN A 182 0.73 -6.78 13.06
N THR A 183 2.03 -7.03 12.94
CA THR A 183 2.99 -6.12 12.30
C THR A 183 3.74 -6.93 11.25
N PHE A 184 3.78 -6.42 10.02
CA PHE A 184 4.52 -7.08 8.94
C PHE A 184 6.03 -6.93 9.17
N ASN A 185 6.82 -7.95 8.84
CA ASN A 185 8.23 -8.02 9.21
C ASN A 185 9.13 -7.26 8.21
N CYS A 186 8.85 -5.97 8.01
CA CYS A 186 9.30 -5.18 6.86
C CYS A 186 10.81 -5.24 6.54
N ASN A 187 11.68 -5.28 7.54
CA ASN A 187 13.14 -5.29 7.34
C ASN A 187 13.75 -6.70 7.18
N HIS A 188 12.95 -7.76 7.33
CA HIS A 188 13.40 -9.13 7.05
C HIS A 188 13.76 -9.29 5.57
N PRO A 189 14.86 -9.97 5.20
CA PRO A 189 15.36 -10.04 3.83
C PRO A 189 14.33 -10.40 2.75
N VAL A 190 13.53 -11.44 3.00
CA VAL A 190 12.48 -11.88 2.05
C VAL A 190 11.35 -10.85 1.95
N VAL A 191 11.00 -10.21 3.07
CA VAL A 191 9.88 -9.27 3.13
C VAL A 191 10.23 -7.94 2.48
N ARG A 192 11.47 -7.45 2.67
CA ARG A 192 11.92 -6.23 2.00
C ARG A 192 11.98 -6.39 0.47
N GLU A 193 12.45 -7.54 -0.03
CA GLU A 193 12.39 -7.85 -1.47
C GLU A 193 10.94 -7.87 -1.97
N PHE A 194 10.04 -8.55 -1.25
CA PHE A 194 8.61 -8.57 -1.58
C PHE A 194 8.01 -7.16 -1.69
N ILE A 195 8.30 -6.26 -0.74
CA ILE A 195 7.80 -4.88 -0.74
C ILE A 195 8.37 -4.10 -1.93
N VAL A 196 9.68 -4.18 -2.18
CA VAL A 196 10.33 -3.46 -3.28
C VAL A 196 9.81 -3.97 -4.64
N ASP A 197 9.65 -5.28 -4.80
CA ASP A 197 9.07 -5.85 -6.03
C ASP A 197 7.61 -5.45 -6.22
N CYS A 198 6.84 -5.31 -5.14
CA CYS A 198 5.49 -4.78 -5.20
C CYS A 198 5.48 -3.33 -5.70
N LEU A 199 6.32 -2.46 -5.13
CA LEU A 199 6.42 -1.06 -5.55
C LEU A 199 6.83 -0.95 -7.02
N ARG A 200 7.85 -1.73 -7.44
CA ARG A 200 8.29 -1.81 -8.83
C ARG A 200 7.15 -2.24 -9.75
N TYR A 201 6.40 -3.27 -9.38
CA TYR A 201 5.25 -3.72 -10.16
C TYR A 201 4.22 -2.61 -10.40
N TRP A 202 3.82 -1.87 -9.36
CA TRP A 202 2.86 -0.78 -9.52
C TRP A 202 3.38 0.37 -10.37
N VAL A 203 4.69 0.64 -10.34
CA VAL A 203 5.31 1.65 -11.21
C VAL A 203 5.41 1.15 -12.65
N THR A 204 6.01 -0.03 -12.89
CA THR A 204 6.33 -0.49 -14.24
C THR A 204 5.12 -1.06 -14.97
N GLU A 205 4.24 -1.78 -14.29
CA GLU A 205 3.09 -2.44 -14.92
C GLU A 205 1.82 -1.59 -14.87
N MET A 206 1.67 -0.75 -13.85
CA MET A 206 0.45 0.01 -13.59
C MET A 206 0.65 1.53 -13.74
N HIS A 207 1.87 1.99 -14.04
CA HIS A 207 2.24 3.39 -14.30
C HIS A 207 1.94 4.37 -13.15
N VAL A 208 1.95 3.89 -11.90
CA VAL A 208 1.73 4.74 -10.72
C VAL A 208 2.91 5.72 -10.52
N ASP A 209 2.62 6.98 -10.20
CA ASP A 209 3.63 8.06 -10.05
C ASP A 209 4.22 8.18 -8.64
N GLY A 210 3.56 7.59 -7.64
CA GLY A 210 3.96 7.72 -6.24
C GLY A 210 3.24 6.82 -5.26
N PHE A 211 3.74 6.82 -4.02
CA PHE A 211 3.19 6.05 -2.91
C PHE A 211 3.14 6.88 -1.63
N ARG A 212 2.02 6.78 -0.92
CA ARG A 212 1.86 7.25 0.46
C ARG A 212 1.84 6.03 1.37
N PHE A 213 2.80 5.95 2.29
CA PHE A 213 3.00 4.81 3.15
C PHE A 213 2.27 5.02 4.48
N ASP A 214 1.24 4.21 4.71
CA ASP A 214 0.48 4.16 5.95
C ASP A 214 1.37 3.67 7.11
N LEU A 215 1.28 4.35 8.25
CA LEU A 215 2.08 4.11 9.46
C LEU A 215 3.55 3.77 9.14
N ALA A 216 4.18 4.61 8.33
CA ALA A 216 5.51 4.38 7.74
C ALA A 216 6.60 4.13 8.78
N SER A 217 6.42 4.57 10.03
CA SER A 217 7.35 4.31 11.13
C SER A 217 7.60 2.81 11.38
N ILE A 218 6.63 1.94 11.11
CA ILE A 218 6.81 0.48 11.23
C ILE A 218 7.89 -0.04 10.28
N LEU A 219 8.02 0.55 9.09
CA LEU A 219 9.05 0.18 8.11
C LEU A 219 10.47 0.53 8.60
N THR A 220 10.59 1.37 9.64
CA THR A 220 11.88 1.69 10.26
C THR A 220 12.27 0.72 11.37
N ARG A 221 11.36 -0.14 11.84
CA ARG A 221 11.61 -1.02 12.99
C ARG A 221 12.45 -2.25 12.62
N GLY A 222 13.37 -2.64 13.50
CA GLY A 222 14.15 -3.87 13.39
C GLY A 222 13.25 -5.10 13.34
N CYS A 223 13.53 -6.02 12.41
CA CYS A 223 12.75 -7.23 12.19
C CYS A 223 12.91 -8.24 13.34
N SER A 224 11.95 -9.17 13.47
CA SER A 224 12.22 -10.40 14.21
C SER A 224 12.99 -11.36 13.31
N LEU A 225 14.12 -11.85 13.81
CA LEU A 225 14.86 -12.95 13.20
C LEU A 225 14.53 -14.21 13.99
N TRP A 226 13.81 -15.15 13.36
CA TRP A 226 13.56 -16.44 13.96
C TRP A 226 14.63 -17.41 13.45
N ASP A 227 15.56 -17.78 14.34
CA ASP A 227 16.52 -18.83 14.05
C ASP A 227 15.94 -20.18 14.53
N PRO A 228 15.78 -21.18 13.64
CA PRO A 228 15.34 -22.53 14.04
C PRO A 228 16.27 -23.20 15.07
N VAL A 229 17.52 -22.74 15.22
CA VAL A 229 18.47 -23.23 16.25
C VAL A 229 18.23 -22.56 17.61
N ASN A 230 17.42 -21.50 17.66
CA ASN A 230 17.31 -20.60 18.81
C ASN A 230 15.89 -20.45 19.36
N VAL A 231 15.16 -21.57 19.36
CA VAL A 231 13.79 -21.73 19.88
C VAL A 231 13.64 -21.29 21.36
N TYR A 232 14.75 -21.10 22.09
CA TYR A 232 14.77 -20.68 23.49
C TYR A 232 15.52 -19.37 23.77
N GLY A 233 15.81 -18.54 22.75
CA GLY A 233 16.25 -17.16 22.96
C GLY A 233 17.64 -16.99 23.56
N SER A 234 18.61 -17.83 23.19
CA SER A 234 20.01 -17.46 23.41
C SER A 234 20.34 -16.32 22.44
N PRO A 235 20.91 -15.19 22.87
CA PRO A 235 21.37 -14.18 21.91
C PRO A 235 22.36 -14.85 20.95
N MET A 236 22.14 -14.80 19.64
CA MET A 236 23.25 -15.06 18.71
C MET A 236 24.31 -13.98 18.99
N GLU A 237 25.55 -14.39 19.19
CA GLU A 237 26.68 -13.46 19.29
C GLU A 237 26.67 -12.57 18.04
N GLY A 238 26.30 -11.29 18.22
CA GLY A 238 26.29 -10.28 17.15
C GLY A 238 24.95 -9.56 16.93
N ASP A 239 23.82 -10.12 17.36
CA ASP A 239 22.51 -9.46 17.22
C ASP A 239 22.24 -8.49 18.39
N MET A 240 22.80 -7.28 18.28
CA MET A 240 22.64 -6.23 19.31
C MET A 240 21.34 -5.43 19.19
N ILE A 241 20.53 -5.65 18.14
CA ILE A 241 19.31 -4.86 17.89
C ILE A 241 18.10 -5.64 18.37
N THR A 242 17.40 -5.12 19.38
CA THR A 242 16.14 -5.70 19.85
C THR A 242 15.05 -5.53 18.77
N THR A 243 14.29 -6.59 18.50
CA THR A 243 13.10 -6.54 17.61
C THR A 243 12.22 -5.34 17.93
N GLY A 244 11.83 -4.59 16.90
CA GLY A 244 11.00 -3.39 17.06
C GLY A 244 11.77 -2.09 17.30
N THR A 245 13.08 -2.15 17.52
CA THR A 245 13.93 -0.94 17.67
C THR A 245 13.89 -0.12 16.38
N PRO A 246 13.56 1.18 16.42
CA PRO A 246 13.62 2.05 15.25
C PRO A 246 15.07 2.19 14.77
N LEU A 247 15.32 1.82 13.53
CA LEU A 247 16.63 1.89 12.90
C LEU A 247 16.87 3.29 12.36
N VAL A 248 18.09 3.79 12.52
CA VAL A 248 18.52 5.06 11.91
C VAL A 248 18.65 4.93 10.39
N ALA A 249 19.14 3.77 9.93
CA ALA A 249 19.28 3.42 8.52
C ALA A 249 18.55 2.10 8.23
N PRO A 250 17.21 2.10 8.17
CA PRO A 250 16.44 0.88 7.92
C PRO A 250 16.69 0.36 6.49
N PRO A 251 17.13 -0.90 6.32
CA PRO A 251 17.48 -1.46 5.01
C PRO A 251 16.35 -1.37 3.97
N LEU A 252 15.08 -1.52 4.38
CA LEU A 252 13.96 -1.39 3.46
C LEU A 252 13.88 0.03 2.87
N ILE A 253 13.98 1.07 3.71
CA ILE A 253 13.87 2.44 3.22
C ILE A 253 15.09 2.81 2.38
N ASP A 254 16.28 2.33 2.74
CA ASP A 254 17.49 2.48 1.93
C ASP A 254 17.31 1.85 0.54
N MET A 255 16.78 0.62 0.48
CA MET A 255 16.48 -0.07 -0.78
C MET A 255 15.46 0.70 -1.63
N ILE A 256 14.36 1.18 -1.03
CA ILE A 256 13.34 1.96 -1.77
C ILE A 256 13.94 3.26 -2.30
N SER A 257 14.71 3.97 -1.47
CA SER A 257 15.24 5.30 -1.78
C SER A 257 16.33 5.29 -2.86
N ASN A 258 17.05 4.17 -2.99
CA ASN A 258 18.15 4.02 -3.95
C ASN A 258 17.80 3.07 -5.12
N ASP A 259 16.55 2.65 -5.24
CA ASP A 259 16.12 1.79 -6.33
C ASP A 259 16.05 2.57 -7.65
N PRO A 260 16.70 2.10 -8.74
CA PRO A 260 16.73 2.83 -10.00
C PRO A 260 15.37 2.91 -10.73
N ILE A 261 14.46 1.97 -10.46
CA ILE A 261 13.09 2.00 -11.00
C ILE A 261 12.25 3.00 -10.22
N LEU A 262 12.46 3.11 -8.90
CA LEU A 262 11.72 4.02 -8.02
C LEU A 262 12.31 5.43 -7.94
N GLY A 263 13.48 5.69 -8.53
CA GLY A 263 14.22 6.94 -8.34
C GLY A 263 13.50 8.24 -8.75
N ASN A 264 12.46 8.17 -9.59
CA ASN A 264 11.63 9.32 -9.98
C ASN A 264 10.21 9.29 -9.39
N VAL A 265 9.93 8.32 -8.52
CA VAL A 265 8.62 8.09 -7.91
C VAL A 265 8.50 8.93 -6.65
N LYS A 266 7.30 9.46 -6.39
CA LYS A 266 7.05 10.28 -5.20
C LYS A 266 6.82 9.40 -3.98
N LEU A 267 7.61 9.60 -2.92
CA LEU A 267 7.53 8.82 -1.69
C LEU A 267 7.04 9.72 -0.55
N ILE A 268 5.92 9.36 0.08
CA ILE A 268 5.29 10.13 1.15
C ILE A 268 5.11 9.23 2.38
N ALA A 269 5.63 9.63 3.53
CA ALA A 269 5.53 8.87 4.77
C ALA A 269 4.47 9.45 5.72
N GLU A 270 3.58 8.60 6.22
CA GLU A 270 2.89 8.85 7.49
C GLU A 270 3.85 8.48 8.64
N ALA A 271 4.67 9.42 9.07
CA ALA A 271 5.81 9.17 9.95
C ALA A 271 5.43 8.97 11.43
N TRP A 272 4.51 8.06 11.73
CA TRP A 272 4.17 7.59 13.08
C TRP A 272 3.62 6.16 13.05
N ASP A 273 3.45 5.55 14.23
CA ASP A 273 2.72 4.28 14.38
C ASP A 273 1.90 4.20 15.68
N ALA A 274 1.04 3.18 15.79
CA ALA A 274 0.18 2.97 16.96
C ALA A 274 0.95 2.42 18.18
N GLY A 275 2.23 2.08 18.03
CA GLY A 275 3.15 1.75 19.11
C GLY A 275 3.70 2.97 19.86
N GLY A 276 3.27 4.18 19.49
CA GLY A 276 3.68 5.44 20.12
C GLY A 276 4.95 6.06 19.53
N LEU A 277 5.49 5.51 18.44
CA LEU A 277 6.61 6.13 17.73
C LEU A 277 6.11 7.28 16.86
N TYR A 278 6.82 8.40 16.91
CA TYR A 278 6.53 9.60 16.15
C TYR A 278 7.83 10.15 15.54
N GLN A 279 7.89 10.19 14.21
CA GLN A 279 9.09 10.49 13.43
C GLN A 279 8.91 11.70 12.50
N VAL A 280 7.83 12.48 12.65
CA VAL A 280 7.63 13.67 11.80
C VAL A 280 8.79 14.66 11.95
N GLY A 281 9.37 15.06 10.81
CA GLY A 281 10.56 15.88 10.65
C GLY A 281 11.88 15.11 10.81
N GLN A 282 11.82 13.80 11.01
CA GLN A 282 12.97 12.94 11.30
C GLN A 282 12.85 11.56 10.63
N PHE A 283 11.94 11.38 9.67
CA PHE A 283 11.83 10.11 8.96
C PHE A 283 13.14 9.86 8.17
N PRO A 284 13.71 8.65 8.15
CA PRO A 284 14.87 8.34 7.32
C PRO A 284 14.55 8.60 5.84
N HIS A 285 15.08 9.68 5.26
CA HIS A 285 14.50 10.24 4.04
C HIS A 285 15.42 10.27 2.81
N TRP A 286 16.74 10.10 2.93
CA TRP A 286 17.69 10.16 1.78
C TRP A 286 17.47 11.34 0.80
N ASN A 287 16.86 12.45 1.25
CA ASN A 287 16.38 13.58 0.45
C ASN A 287 15.32 13.27 -0.65
N VAL A 288 14.67 12.10 -0.59
CA VAL A 288 13.67 11.67 -1.59
C VAL A 288 12.27 11.44 -1.00
N TRP A 289 12.12 11.49 0.33
CA TRP A 289 10.84 11.34 1.01
C TRP A 289 10.25 12.68 1.44
N SER A 290 8.94 12.83 1.25
CA SER A 290 8.11 13.82 1.95
C SER A 290 7.33 13.15 3.07
N GLU A 291 6.69 13.96 3.92
CA GLU A 291 5.97 13.46 5.09
C GLU A 291 4.59 14.13 5.20
N TRP A 292 3.60 13.38 5.69
CA TRP A 292 2.36 13.98 6.17
C TRP A 292 2.63 14.83 7.40
N ASN A 293 2.40 16.14 7.29
CA ASN A 293 2.61 17.07 8.40
C ASN A 293 1.37 17.16 9.32
N GLY A 294 1.24 16.18 10.24
CA GLY A 294 0.13 16.16 11.20
C GLY A 294 0.06 17.39 12.12
N LYS A 295 1.18 18.12 12.35
CA LYS A 295 1.20 19.34 13.18
C LYS A 295 0.51 20.53 12.52
N ALA A 296 0.35 20.53 11.20
CA ALA A 296 -0.36 21.59 10.49
C ALA A 296 -1.90 21.45 10.55
N ASN A 297 -2.39 20.30 11.03
CA ASN A 297 -3.83 19.98 11.12
C ASN A 297 -4.44 20.31 12.50
N THR A 298 -3.65 20.90 13.41
CA THR A 298 -4.08 21.40 14.73
C THR A 298 -4.10 22.91 14.77
#